data_AF-A0A7K4HJ91-F1
#
_entry.id   AF-A0A7K4HJ91-F1
#
_cell.length_a   1.000
_cell.length_b   1.000
_cell.length_c   1.000
_cell.angle_alpha   90.00
_cell.angle_beta   90.00
_cell.angle_gamma   90.00
#
_symmetry.space_group_name_H-M   'P 1'
#
loop_
_entity.id
_entity.type
_entity.pdbx_description
1 polymer ?
#
loop_
_entity_poly.entity_id
_entity_poly.type
_entity_poly.pdbx_seq_one_letter_code
_entity_poly.pdbx_strand_id
1 'polypeptide(L)'
;MKLKNKTKVFLFLIVTFNIFPYFVRGQAIQTIYPTKDAFVSDTYPNDNFGTHPWLWICNWDNLSSGICQSYIYFNLPSDYQNYKTVNLHFYVLLLDTIHMFNISFYRINQGWDELTINWSGKPPLNDFILTKEVEDQEIYDIDIKSHLTSRVFSIGIVAADSRLNFAEIASKEHGSVTSDQKLAVVLNNEEFVIIMSVVGIVVISGAAVIAFFLYRRKKARNKI
;
A
#
# COMPACT_ATOMS: atom_id res chain seq x y z
N MET A 1 51.22 12.95 -46.55
CA MET A 1 51.10 11.88 -45.53
C MET A 1 50.73 12.50 -44.18
N LYS A 2 49.44 12.60 -43.78
CA LYS A 2 48.98 12.90 -42.39
C LYS A 2 47.44 13.06 -42.19
N LEU A 3 46.58 12.34 -42.91
CA LEU A 3 45.11 12.43 -42.68
C LEU A 3 44.36 11.10 -42.47
N LYS A 4 45.03 9.94 -42.43
CA LYS A 4 44.36 8.63 -42.37
C LYS A 4 43.96 8.14 -40.97
N ASN A 5 44.39 8.80 -39.89
CA ASN A 5 44.15 8.31 -38.50
C ASN A 5 43.05 9.04 -37.73
N LYS A 6 42.64 10.26 -38.12
CA LYS A 6 41.62 11.02 -37.36
C LYS A 6 40.20 10.46 -37.53
N THR A 7 39.93 9.77 -38.64
CA THR A 7 38.60 9.21 -38.93
C THR A 7 38.28 7.94 -38.12
N LYS A 8 39.30 7.16 -37.73
CA LYS A 8 39.11 5.96 -36.90
C LYS A 8 38.84 6.30 -35.43
N VAL A 9 39.43 7.39 -34.93
CA VAL A 9 39.20 7.87 -33.56
C VAL A 9 37.79 8.46 -33.40
N PHE A 10 37.29 9.16 -34.42
CA PHE A 10 35.94 9.73 -34.39
C PHE A 10 34.83 8.67 -34.47
N LEU A 11 35.07 7.56 -35.17
CA LEU A 11 34.12 6.44 -35.22
C LEU A 11 34.08 5.66 -33.89
N PHE A 12 35.20 5.59 -33.17
CA PHE A 12 35.27 4.88 -31.88
C PHE A 12 34.60 5.67 -30.74
N LEU A 13 34.64 7.00 -30.79
CA LEU A 13 33.98 7.89 -29.82
C LEU A 13 32.46 7.99 -29.96
N ILE A 14 31.90 7.67 -31.14
CA ILE A 14 30.44 7.64 -31.36
C ILE A 14 29.82 6.32 -30.86
N VAL A 15 30.61 5.25 -30.68
CA VAL A 15 30.12 3.98 -30.14
C VAL A 15 30.02 3.98 -28.60
N THR A 16 30.58 4.98 -27.91
CA THR A 16 30.54 5.08 -26.44
C THR A 16 29.38 5.89 -25.87
N PHE A 17 28.45 6.42 -26.69
CA PHE A 17 27.41 7.34 -26.19
C PHE A 17 25.99 6.75 -26.19
N ASN A 18 25.48 6.61 -24.97
CA ASN A 18 24.07 6.48 -24.55
C ASN A 18 23.45 5.08 -24.57
N ILE A 19 24.02 4.16 -23.79
CA ILE A 19 23.17 3.26 -23.00
C ILE A 19 22.97 3.96 -21.65
N PHE A 20 22.13 4.99 -21.60
CA PHE A 20 21.64 5.45 -20.31
C PHE A 20 20.51 4.50 -19.92
N PRO A 21 20.69 3.65 -18.90
CA PRO A 21 19.56 2.92 -18.34
C PRO A 21 18.53 3.95 -17.89
N TYR A 22 17.33 3.88 -18.43
CA TYR A 22 16.21 4.63 -17.87
C TYR A 22 15.63 3.75 -16.77
N PHE A 23 15.67 4.26 -15.55
CA PHE A 23 14.99 3.65 -14.43
C PHE A 23 13.51 4.03 -14.54
N VAL A 24 12.67 3.07 -14.89
CA VAL A 24 11.22 3.19 -14.71
C VAL A 24 10.92 2.80 -13.28
N ARG A 25 10.31 3.67 -12.50
CA ARG A 25 9.86 3.32 -11.15
C ARG A 25 8.65 2.40 -11.28
N GLY A 26 8.82 1.11 -11.00
CA GLY A 26 7.73 0.15 -10.92
C GLY A 26 7.27 0.04 -9.47
N GLN A 27 5.98 0.26 -9.22
CA GLN A 27 5.42 0.05 -7.89
C GLN A 27 4.84 -1.36 -7.85
N ALA A 28 5.45 -2.26 -7.08
CA ALA A 28 4.81 -3.53 -6.74
C ALA A 28 3.88 -3.26 -5.55
N ILE A 29 2.58 -3.27 -5.81
CA ILE A 29 1.53 -3.11 -4.81
C ILE A 29 0.90 -4.48 -4.57
N GLN A 30 0.80 -4.89 -3.31
CA GLN A 30 0.06 -6.08 -2.93
C GLN A 30 -0.93 -5.74 -1.81
N THR A 31 -2.19 -6.11 -2.01
CA THR A 31 -3.27 -5.93 -1.03
C THR A 31 -3.59 -7.25 -0.35
N ILE A 32 -3.60 -7.26 0.98
CA ILE A 32 -3.89 -8.40 1.83
C ILE A 32 -5.14 -8.08 2.66
N TYR A 33 -6.19 -8.88 2.54
CA TYR A 33 -7.41 -8.71 3.33
C TYR A 33 -7.33 -9.45 4.68
N PRO A 34 -8.13 -9.05 5.68
CA PRO A 34 -8.24 -9.77 6.94
C PRO A 34 -8.62 -11.23 6.72
N THR A 35 -7.99 -12.14 7.48
CA THR A 35 -8.44 -13.53 7.53
C THR A 35 -9.56 -13.73 8.55
N LYS A 36 -9.58 -12.90 9.60
CA LYS A 36 -10.61 -12.83 10.63
C LYS A 36 -10.87 -11.36 10.98
N ASP A 37 -12.13 -10.98 11.14
CA ASP A 37 -12.53 -9.75 11.78
C ASP A 37 -13.83 -9.95 12.59
N ALA A 38 -13.95 -9.22 13.70
CA ALA A 38 -15.14 -9.21 14.52
C ALA A 38 -15.13 -7.94 15.36
N PHE A 39 -16.29 -7.49 15.82
CA PHE A 39 -16.35 -6.59 16.95
C PHE A 39 -17.01 -7.27 18.14
N VAL A 40 -16.82 -6.69 19.31
CA VAL A 40 -17.45 -7.10 20.57
C VAL A 40 -18.04 -5.88 21.24
N SER A 41 -19.16 -6.06 21.92
CA SER A 41 -19.91 -4.98 22.58
C SER A 41 -20.18 -5.35 24.03
N ASP A 42 -19.97 -4.42 24.95
CA ASP A 42 -20.29 -4.60 26.36
C ASP A 42 -21.80 -4.62 26.64
N THR A 43 -22.59 -3.92 25.81
CA THR A 43 -24.06 -3.96 25.82
C THR A 43 -24.57 -5.37 25.50
N TYR A 44 -23.85 -6.11 24.65
CA TYR A 44 -24.21 -7.47 24.22
C TYR A 44 -23.07 -8.45 24.50
N PRO A 45 -22.76 -8.72 25.79
CA PRO A 45 -21.46 -9.28 26.15
C PRO A 45 -21.27 -10.76 25.79
N ASN A 46 -22.35 -11.46 25.48
CA ASN A 46 -22.36 -12.86 25.08
C ASN A 46 -22.49 -13.05 23.57
N ASP A 47 -22.78 -11.98 22.82
CA ASP A 47 -23.02 -12.06 21.39
C ASP A 47 -21.71 -12.08 20.62
N ASN A 48 -21.73 -12.74 19.46
CA ASN A 48 -20.63 -12.79 18.51
C ASN A 48 -21.03 -12.04 17.25
N PHE A 49 -20.16 -11.14 16.78
CA PHE A 49 -20.39 -10.34 15.58
C PHE A 49 -19.36 -10.65 14.48
N GLY A 50 -18.80 -11.86 14.44
CA GLY A 50 -17.75 -12.24 13.49
C GLY A 50 -18.21 -12.43 12.04
N THR A 51 -19.53 -12.40 11.80
CA THR A 51 -20.10 -12.42 10.44
C THR A 51 -20.79 -11.10 10.11
N HIS A 52 -20.59 -10.07 10.93
CA HIS A 52 -21.26 -8.80 10.74
C HIS A 52 -20.62 -8.05 9.55
N PRO A 53 -21.42 -7.47 8.65
CA PRO A 53 -20.89 -6.74 7.48
C PRO A 53 -20.08 -5.48 7.82
N TRP A 54 -20.10 -5.02 9.08
CA TRP A 54 -19.33 -3.87 9.54
C TRP A 54 -18.78 -4.09 10.94
N LEU A 55 -17.72 -3.36 11.24
CA LEU A 55 -16.99 -3.37 12.50
C LEU A 55 -17.31 -2.08 13.27
N TRP A 56 -17.73 -2.23 14.53
CA TRP A 56 -18.06 -1.11 15.39
C TRP A 56 -16.94 -0.74 16.36
N ILE A 57 -16.78 0.57 16.52
CA ILE A 57 -15.90 1.19 17.51
C ILE A 57 -16.75 2.19 18.28
N CYS A 58 -16.94 1.97 19.59
CA CYS A 58 -17.82 2.79 20.42
C CYS A 58 -17.18 3.01 21.78
N ASN A 59 -17.45 4.15 22.41
CA ASN A 59 -17.07 4.43 23.78
C ASN A 59 -17.96 5.57 24.31
N TRP A 60 -19.22 5.24 24.58
CA TRP A 60 -20.15 6.18 25.17
C TRP A 60 -21.16 5.51 26.10
N ASP A 61 -20.83 5.54 27.40
CA ASP A 61 -21.62 4.92 28.48
C ASP A 61 -23.05 5.49 28.65
N ASN A 62 -23.36 6.66 28.09
CA ASN A 62 -24.67 7.31 28.25
C ASN A 62 -25.66 7.00 27.11
N LEU A 63 -25.25 6.20 26.11
CA LEU A 63 -26.09 5.79 24.98
C LEU A 63 -26.15 4.26 24.88
N SER A 64 -27.08 3.75 24.06
CA SER A 64 -27.29 2.32 23.85
C SER A 64 -26.08 1.58 23.27
N SER A 65 -25.13 2.30 22.67
CA SER A 65 -23.99 1.70 21.97
C SER A 65 -22.89 1.21 22.91
N GLY A 66 -22.80 1.74 24.14
CA GLY A 66 -21.82 1.32 25.14
C GLY A 66 -20.36 1.42 24.64
N ILE A 67 -19.59 0.39 24.92
CA ILE A 67 -18.21 0.21 24.48
C ILE A 67 -18.15 -0.93 23.46
N CYS A 68 -17.64 -0.60 22.27
CA CYS A 68 -17.36 -1.58 21.23
C CYS A 68 -15.89 -1.56 20.84
N GLN A 69 -15.35 -2.75 20.61
CA GLN A 69 -13.96 -2.95 20.24
C GLN A 69 -13.90 -3.87 19.01
N SER A 70 -13.18 -3.43 17.99
CA SER A 70 -12.99 -4.21 16.76
C SER A 70 -11.68 -4.98 16.80
N TYR A 71 -11.70 -6.22 16.33
CA TYR A 71 -10.61 -7.18 16.38
C TYR A 71 -10.36 -7.69 14.97
N ILE A 72 -9.13 -7.57 14.48
CA ILE A 72 -8.78 -7.88 13.09
C ILE A 72 -7.52 -8.74 13.10
N TYR A 73 -7.46 -9.71 12.20
CA TYR A 73 -6.35 -10.64 12.07
C TYR A 73 -5.87 -10.73 10.62
N PHE A 74 -4.57 -10.61 10.42
CA PHE A 74 -3.93 -10.70 9.12
C PHE A 74 -2.85 -11.77 9.10
N ASN A 75 -2.64 -12.34 7.91
CA ASN A 75 -1.52 -13.22 7.62
C ASN A 75 -0.79 -12.68 6.38
N LEU A 76 0.31 -11.95 6.62
CA LEU A 76 1.13 -11.37 5.58
C LEU A 76 1.94 -12.45 4.83
N PRO A 77 2.34 -12.18 3.58
CA PRO A 77 3.26 -13.05 2.85
C PRO A 77 4.60 -13.16 3.58
N SER A 78 5.32 -14.26 3.40
CA SER A 78 6.56 -14.55 4.16
C SER A 78 7.68 -13.53 3.93
N ASP A 79 7.63 -12.80 2.82
CA ASP A 79 8.59 -11.81 2.37
C ASP A 79 8.13 -10.36 2.63
N TYR A 80 7.10 -10.14 3.47
CA TYR A 80 6.57 -8.80 3.77
C TYR A 80 7.64 -7.79 4.25
N GLN A 81 8.72 -8.27 4.86
CA GLN A 81 9.84 -7.44 5.33
C GLN A 81 10.58 -6.73 4.18
N ASN A 82 10.55 -7.32 2.98
CA ASN A 82 11.17 -6.75 1.77
C ASN A 82 10.39 -5.54 1.24
N TYR A 83 9.14 -5.34 1.67
CA TYR A 83 8.33 -4.21 1.22
C TYR A 83 8.78 -2.91 1.87
N LYS A 84 8.85 -1.80 1.12
CA LYS A 84 9.24 -0.50 1.68
C LYS A 84 8.30 -0.05 2.79
N THR A 85 6.99 -0.09 2.55
CA THR A 85 5.96 0.24 3.53
C THR A 85 4.95 -0.88 3.68
N VAL A 86 4.33 -0.96 4.86
CA VAL A 86 3.24 -1.88 5.18
C VAL A 86 2.14 -1.06 5.82
N ASN A 87 1.13 -0.69 5.02
CA ASN A 87 0.10 0.25 5.45
C ASN A 87 -1.17 -0.51 5.83
N LEU A 88 -1.73 -0.23 7.01
CA LEU A 88 -3.11 -0.54 7.32
C LEU A 88 -3.99 0.49 6.61
N HIS A 89 -4.85 -0.02 5.73
CA HIS A 89 -5.78 0.75 4.91
C HIS A 89 -7.20 0.49 5.40
N PHE A 90 -7.97 1.54 5.68
CA PHE A 90 -9.36 1.41 6.09
C PHE A 90 -10.19 2.64 5.72
N TYR A 91 -11.49 2.42 5.61
CA TYR A 91 -12.49 3.44 5.34
C TYR A 91 -13.47 3.55 6.49
N VAL A 92 -13.74 4.77 6.95
CA VAL A 92 -14.80 5.03 7.93
C VAL A 92 -16.10 5.20 7.15
N LEU A 93 -17.01 4.23 7.25
CA LEU A 93 -18.29 4.20 6.55
C LEU A 93 -19.28 5.21 7.11
N LEU A 94 -19.34 5.27 8.44
CA LEU A 94 -20.28 6.09 9.19
C LEU A 94 -19.64 6.49 10.51
N LEU A 95 -19.75 7.76 10.85
CA LEU A 95 -19.35 8.31 12.14
C LEU A 95 -20.55 9.04 12.77
N ASP A 96 -21.12 8.49 13.84
CA ASP A 96 -22.29 9.10 14.50
C ASP A 96 -21.86 10.16 15.54
N THR A 97 -21.20 11.19 15.04
CA THR A 97 -20.86 12.43 15.76
C THR A 97 -20.67 13.58 14.76
N ILE A 98 -20.85 14.81 15.22
CA ILE A 98 -20.70 16.04 14.41
C ILE A 98 -19.23 16.46 14.19
N HIS A 99 -18.26 15.75 14.76
CA HIS A 99 -16.85 16.12 14.80
C HIS A 99 -15.94 14.93 14.52
N MET A 100 -14.71 15.23 14.09
CA MET A 100 -13.63 14.25 14.02
C MET A 100 -13.41 13.57 15.38
N PHE A 101 -12.96 12.33 15.34
CA PHE A 101 -12.80 11.51 16.56
C PHE A 101 -11.49 10.72 16.54
N ASN A 102 -10.92 10.48 17.72
CA ASN A 102 -9.71 9.69 17.82
C ASN A 102 -10.04 8.20 18.02
N ILE A 103 -9.48 7.35 17.15
CA ILE A 103 -9.43 5.91 17.35
C ILE A 103 -8.00 5.47 17.64
N SER A 104 -7.84 4.48 18.50
CA SER A 104 -6.55 3.92 18.89
C SER A 104 -6.41 2.48 18.44
N PHE A 105 -5.20 2.15 18.00
CA PHE A 105 -4.83 0.84 17.50
C PHE A 105 -3.90 0.18 18.50
N TYR A 106 -4.18 -1.08 18.79
CA TYR A 106 -3.39 -1.90 19.70
C TYR A 106 -3.05 -3.21 19.02
N ARG A 107 -1.88 -3.74 19.32
CA ARG A 107 -1.53 -5.11 19.01
C ARG A 107 -2.22 -6.07 19.96
N ILE A 108 -2.56 -7.24 19.44
CA ILE A 108 -3.07 -8.37 20.20
C ILE A 108 -2.08 -9.54 20.07
N ASN A 109 -1.66 -10.07 21.21
CA ASN A 109 -0.65 -11.12 21.31
C ASN A 109 -1.24 -12.51 21.60
N GLN A 110 -2.56 -12.60 21.77
CA GLN A 110 -3.28 -13.85 22.00
C GLN A 110 -4.14 -14.22 20.77
N GLY A 111 -4.22 -15.52 20.50
CA GLY A 111 -5.10 -16.05 19.46
C GLY A 111 -6.57 -15.87 19.84
N TRP A 112 -7.41 -15.69 18.83
CA TRP A 112 -8.87 -15.64 18.97
C TRP A 112 -9.53 -16.21 17.72
N ASP A 113 -10.78 -16.61 17.89
CA ASP A 113 -11.60 -17.18 16.82
C ASP A 113 -12.81 -16.30 16.52
N GLU A 114 -12.97 -16.02 15.24
CA GLU A 114 -13.96 -15.08 14.70
C GLU A 114 -15.38 -15.42 15.09
N LEU A 115 -15.72 -16.71 15.07
CA LEU A 115 -17.08 -17.20 15.30
C LEU A 115 -17.40 -17.40 16.79
N THR A 116 -16.44 -17.15 17.70
CA THR A 116 -16.63 -17.39 19.14
C THR A 116 -16.20 -16.22 20.01
N ILE A 117 -15.50 -15.23 19.47
CA ILE A 117 -15.11 -14.03 20.21
C ILE A 117 -16.36 -13.26 20.65
N ASN A 118 -16.41 -12.86 21.92
CA ASN A 118 -17.45 -12.02 22.50
C ASN A 118 -16.79 -11.11 23.55
N TRP A 119 -17.56 -10.22 24.18
CA TRP A 119 -17.00 -9.25 25.12
C TRP A 119 -16.20 -9.88 26.26
N SER A 120 -16.71 -10.99 26.80
CA SER A 120 -16.09 -11.68 27.95
C SER A 120 -14.89 -12.54 27.54
N GLY A 121 -14.88 -13.05 26.32
CA GLY A 121 -13.85 -13.93 25.77
C GLY A 121 -12.85 -13.24 24.84
N LYS A 122 -12.91 -11.91 24.70
CA LYS A 122 -11.99 -11.15 23.85
C LYS A 122 -10.57 -11.15 24.43
N PRO A 123 -9.53 -11.24 23.59
CA PRO A 123 -8.17 -11.10 24.07
C PRO A 123 -7.89 -9.65 24.52
N PRO A 124 -6.95 -9.45 25.45
CA PRO A 124 -6.58 -8.12 25.91
C PRO A 124 -5.89 -7.32 24.80
N LEU A 125 -6.09 -6.00 24.83
CA LEU A 125 -5.30 -5.05 24.04
C LEU A 125 -3.92 -4.95 24.70
N ASN A 126 -2.85 -5.31 23.99
CA ASN A 126 -1.51 -5.43 24.56
C ASN A 126 -0.67 -4.19 24.31
N ASP A 127 -0.13 -4.06 23.09
CA ASP A 127 0.88 -3.06 22.78
C ASP A 127 0.24 -1.92 21.99
N PHE A 128 0.32 -0.70 22.50
CA PHE A 128 -0.16 0.47 21.76
C PHE A 128 0.64 0.64 20.45
N ILE A 129 -0.08 0.89 19.35
CA ILE A 129 0.50 1.18 18.04
C ILE A 129 0.50 2.69 17.84
N LEU A 130 -0.69 3.29 17.76
CA LEU A 130 -0.90 4.72 17.54
C LEU A 130 -2.37 5.11 17.76
N THR A 131 -2.61 6.42 17.75
CA THR A 131 -3.93 7.04 17.69
C THR A 131 -4.07 7.83 16.39
N LYS A 132 -5.25 7.78 15.77
CA LYS A 132 -5.57 8.49 14.54
C LYS A 132 -6.88 9.24 14.71
N GLU A 133 -6.85 10.53 14.38
CA GLU A 133 -8.05 11.33 14.18
C GLU A 133 -8.70 10.92 12.85
N VAL A 134 -9.99 10.60 12.90
CA VAL A 134 -10.80 10.15 11.75
C VAL A 134 -12.06 10.98 11.60
N GLU A 135 -12.55 11.03 10.37
CA GLU A 135 -13.74 11.74 9.92
C GLU A 135 -14.65 10.75 9.17
N ASP A 136 -15.94 11.11 9.05
CA ASP A 136 -16.92 10.33 8.31
C ASP A 136 -16.57 10.25 6.82
N GLN A 137 -16.80 9.08 6.21
CA GLN A 137 -16.64 8.84 4.78
C GLN A 137 -15.24 9.11 4.21
N GLU A 138 -14.19 8.92 5.02
CA GLU A 138 -12.80 9.12 4.62
C GLU A 138 -11.95 7.85 4.68
N ILE A 139 -10.93 7.82 3.80
CA ILE A 139 -9.95 6.72 3.68
C ILE A 139 -8.68 7.09 4.44
N TYR A 140 -8.12 6.11 5.15
CA TYR A 140 -6.90 6.26 5.91
C TYR A 140 -5.88 5.16 5.58
N ASP A 141 -4.62 5.59 5.40
CA ASP A 141 -3.46 4.73 5.29
C ASP A 141 -2.50 5.01 6.45
N ILE A 142 -2.15 3.98 7.19
CA ILE A 142 -1.29 4.07 8.37
C ILE A 142 -0.14 3.08 8.24
N ASP A 143 1.10 3.58 8.16
CA ASP A 143 2.28 2.69 8.14
C ASP A 143 2.44 2.00 9.49
N ILE A 144 2.28 0.67 9.49
CA ILE A 144 2.40 -0.18 10.67
C ILE A 144 3.68 -1.02 10.64
N LYS A 145 4.56 -0.85 9.64
CA LYS A 145 5.71 -1.74 9.43
C LYS A 145 6.59 -1.89 10.66
N SER A 146 6.89 -0.79 11.35
CA SER A 146 7.74 -0.80 12.57
C SER A 146 7.11 -1.53 13.76
N HIS A 147 5.81 -1.79 13.73
CA HIS A 147 5.07 -2.45 14.82
C HIS A 147 4.89 -3.96 14.58
N LEU A 148 5.30 -4.48 13.42
CA LEU A 148 5.17 -5.89 13.06
C LEU A 148 6.37 -6.69 13.56
N THR A 149 6.15 -7.65 14.47
CA THR A 149 7.19 -8.61 14.87
C THR A 149 7.06 -9.98 14.23
N SER A 150 5.98 -10.23 13.49
CA SER A 150 5.72 -11.48 12.78
C SER A 150 4.80 -11.24 11.58
N ARG A 151 4.83 -12.16 10.60
CA ARG A 151 3.93 -12.09 9.43
C ARG A 151 2.46 -12.22 9.81
N VAL A 152 2.20 -12.97 10.87
CA VAL A 152 0.87 -13.15 11.44
C VAL A 152 0.71 -12.13 12.55
N PHE A 153 -0.33 -11.31 12.50
CA PHE A 153 -0.55 -10.28 13.51
C PHE A 153 -2.03 -9.98 13.66
N SER A 154 -2.39 -9.45 14.83
CA SER A 154 -3.76 -9.05 15.15
C SER A 154 -3.78 -7.66 15.75
N ILE A 155 -4.79 -6.88 15.36
CA ILE A 155 -5.02 -5.50 15.78
C ILE A 155 -6.37 -5.42 16.50
N GLY A 156 -6.38 -4.72 17.62
CA GLY A 156 -7.59 -4.21 18.25
C GLY A 156 -7.75 -2.72 17.95
N ILE A 157 -8.94 -2.29 17.58
CA ILE A 157 -9.29 -0.88 17.36
C ILE A 157 -10.35 -0.48 18.38
N VAL A 158 -10.09 0.63 19.07
CA VAL A 158 -10.98 1.18 20.10
C VAL A 158 -11.10 2.69 19.96
N ALA A 159 -12.20 3.25 20.46
CA ALA A 159 -12.32 4.69 20.59
C ALA A 159 -11.35 5.20 21.66
N ALA A 160 -10.62 6.27 21.33
CA ALA A 160 -9.71 6.92 22.27
C ALA A 160 -10.44 7.94 23.15
N ASP A 161 -11.41 8.68 22.58
CA ASP A 161 -12.21 9.63 23.36
C ASP A 161 -13.49 8.96 23.90
N SER A 162 -14.06 9.51 24.99
CA SER A 162 -15.11 8.88 25.79
C SER A 162 -16.55 9.31 25.43
N ARG A 163 -16.81 9.65 24.16
CA ARG A 163 -18.11 10.12 23.65
C ARG A 163 -18.36 9.71 22.20
N LEU A 164 -17.79 8.59 21.76
CA LEU A 164 -18.10 8.06 20.44
C LEU A 164 -19.33 7.20 20.54
N ASN A 165 -20.43 7.60 19.89
CA ASN A 165 -21.61 6.74 19.85
C ASN A 165 -21.25 5.47 19.09
N PHE A 166 -20.84 5.60 17.83
CA PHE A 166 -20.15 4.57 17.08
C PHE A 166 -19.40 5.16 15.88
N ALA A 167 -18.35 4.46 15.47
CA ALA A 167 -17.79 4.52 14.12
C ALA A 167 -17.92 3.15 13.47
N GLU A 168 -18.28 3.13 12.19
CA GLU A 168 -18.39 1.93 11.37
C GLU A 168 -17.24 1.85 10.39
N ILE A 169 -16.57 0.70 10.34
CA ILE A 169 -15.58 0.36 9.33
C ILE A 169 -16.06 -0.86 8.56
N ALA A 170 -15.79 -0.93 7.26
CA ALA A 170 -16.15 -2.08 6.44
C ALA A 170 -15.42 -3.35 6.93
N SER A 171 -16.18 -4.39 7.27
CA SER A 171 -15.65 -5.74 7.49
C SER A 171 -15.28 -6.39 6.15
N LYS A 172 -14.49 -7.47 6.19
CA LYS A 172 -14.29 -8.37 5.04
C LYS A 172 -15.62 -8.88 4.47
N GLU A 173 -16.66 -9.00 5.31
CA GLU A 173 -18.01 -9.45 4.92
C GLU A 173 -18.85 -8.35 4.23
N HIS A 174 -18.33 -7.11 4.16
CA HIS A 174 -19.05 -6.02 3.49
C HIS A 174 -19.10 -6.24 1.97
N GLY A 175 -20.28 -6.61 1.46
CA GLY A 175 -20.50 -6.97 0.07
C GLY A 175 -20.62 -5.79 -0.91
N SER A 176 -20.91 -4.58 -0.41
CA SER A 176 -21.32 -3.44 -1.26
C SER A 176 -20.31 -2.28 -1.33
N VAL A 177 -19.11 -2.45 -0.79
CA VAL A 177 -18.06 -1.43 -0.84
C VAL A 177 -17.10 -1.72 -1.98
N THR A 178 -16.56 -0.66 -2.59
CA THR A 178 -15.51 -0.78 -3.60
C THR A 178 -14.23 -1.34 -2.95
N SER A 179 -13.32 -1.91 -3.75
CA SER A 179 -12.13 -2.60 -3.19
C SER A 179 -11.22 -1.69 -2.37
N ASP A 180 -11.21 -0.39 -2.66
CA ASP A 180 -10.51 0.70 -1.98
C ASP A 180 -11.22 1.20 -0.71
N GLN A 181 -12.39 0.67 -0.38
CA GLN A 181 -13.10 0.97 0.87
C GLN A 181 -13.03 -0.21 1.85
N LYS A 182 -12.46 -1.34 1.44
CA LYS A 182 -12.31 -2.51 2.30
C LYS A 182 -11.10 -2.35 3.20
N LEU A 183 -11.26 -2.75 4.46
CA LEU A 183 -10.16 -2.93 5.39
C LEU A 183 -9.12 -3.89 4.79
N ALA A 184 -7.88 -3.46 4.71
CA ALA A 184 -6.79 -4.24 4.12
C ALA A 184 -5.42 -3.80 4.66
N VAL A 185 -4.40 -4.62 4.39
CA VAL A 185 -3.00 -4.22 4.44
C VAL A 185 -2.49 -4.04 3.02
N VAL A 186 -1.90 -2.88 2.74
CA VAL A 186 -1.27 -2.57 1.45
C VAL A 186 0.25 -2.56 1.60
N LEU A 187 0.89 -3.51 0.93
CA LEU A 187 2.34 -3.64 0.87
C LEU A 187 2.85 -2.90 -0.37
N ASN A 188 3.78 -1.97 -0.19
CA ASN A 188 4.33 -1.17 -1.29
C ASN A 188 5.84 -1.36 -1.42
N ASN A 189 6.26 -1.70 -2.63
CA ASN A 189 7.67 -1.73 -3.02
C ASN A 189 7.92 -0.66 -4.09
N GLU A 190 8.78 0.30 -3.76
CA GLU A 190 9.32 1.20 -4.77
C GLU A 190 10.51 0.50 -5.44
N GLU A 191 10.24 -0.34 -6.44
CA GLU A 191 11.31 -0.90 -7.24
C GLU A 191 11.67 0.04 -8.40
N PHE A 192 12.96 0.20 -8.67
CA PHE A 192 13.43 0.79 -9.91
C PHE A 192 13.58 -0.33 -10.94
N VAL A 193 12.67 -0.39 -11.91
CA VAL A 193 12.78 -1.25 -13.08
C VAL A 193 13.78 -0.62 -14.05
N ILE A 194 14.90 -1.30 -14.31
CA ILE A 194 15.87 -0.87 -15.33
C ILE A 194 15.30 -1.23 -16.70
N ILE A 195 14.92 -0.23 -17.51
CA ILE A 195 14.58 -0.44 -18.91
C ILE A 195 15.74 0.07 -19.78
N MET A 196 16.39 -0.85 -20.48
CA MET A 196 17.38 -0.54 -21.51
C MET A 196 16.64 -0.20 -22.81
N SER A 197 16.66 1.06 -23.24
CA SER A 197 16.01 1.45 -24.49
C SER A 197 16.89 1.08 -25.70
N VAL A 198 16.31 0.33 -26.65
CA VAL A 198 16.94 -0.04 -27.94
C VAL A 198 16.87 1.11 -28.96
N VAL A 199 16.09 2.16 -28.67
CA VAL A 199 15.71 3.24 -29.60
C VAL A 199 16.90 4.07 -30.09
N GLY A 200 17.98 4.17 -29.32
CA GLY A 200 19.21 4.87 -29.73
C GLY A 200 19.89 4.27 -30.97
N ILE A 201 19.67 2.99 -31.27
CA ILE A 201 20.36 2.27 -32.36
C ILE A 201 19.80 2.64 -33.74
N VAL A 202 18.49 2.96 -33.85
CA VAL A 202 17.81 3.14 -35.14
C VAL A 202 18.02 4.55 -35.73
N VAL A 203 18.03 5.59 -34.90
CA VAL A 203 18.16 6.98 -35.38
C VAL A 203 19.57 7.29 -35.88
N ILE A 204 20.59 6.75 -35.22
CA ILE A 204 22.00 7.01 -35.57
C ILE A 204 22.41 6.24 -36.84
N SER A 205 21.90 5.03 -37.04
CA SER A 205 22.13 4.25 -38.27
C SER A 205 21.50 4.93 -39.50
N GLY A 206 20.29 5.49 -39.38
CA GLY A 206 19.67 6.29 -40.43
C GLY A 206 20.47 7.54 -40.80
N ALA A 207 20.89 8.33 -39.81
CA ALA A 207 21.68 9.55 -40.05
C ALA A 207 23.07 9.24 -40.62
N ALA A 208 23.73 8.17 -40.19
CA ALA A 208 25.02 7.75 -40.71
C ALA A 208 24.93 7.25 -42.17
N VAL A 209 23.86 6.53 -42.52
CA VAL A 209 23.58 6.11 -43.90
C VAL A 209 23.33 7.34 -44.78
N ILE A 210 22.51 8.29 -44.33
CA ILE A 210 22.24 9.54 -45.06
C ILE A 210 23.52 10.36 -45.24
N ALA A 211 24.32 10.54 -44.18
CA ALA A 211 25.58 11.26 -44.26
C ALA A 211 26.60 10.58 -45.20
N PHE A 212 26.66 9.24 -45.19
CA PHE A 212 27.49 8.47 -46.12
C PHE A 212 27.06 8.65 -47.58
N PHE A 213 25.75 8.62 -47.85
CA PHE A 213 25.20 8.88 -49.18
C PHE A 213 25.49 10.31 -49.66
N LEU A 214 25.29 11.31 -48.80
CA LEU A 214 25.58 12.72 -49.13
C LEU A 214 27.07 12.95 -49.39
N TYR A 215 27.95 12.32 -48.62
CA TYR A 215 29.40 12.39 -48.83
C TYR A 215 29.82 11.77 -50.19
N ARG A 216 29.30 10.59 -50.54
CA ARG A 216 29.58 9.97 -51.85
C ARG A 216 29.11 10.85 -53.01
N ARG A 217 27.94 11.46 -52.90
CA ARG A 217 27.36 12.33 -53.94
C ARG A 217 28.20 13.58 -54.18
N LYS A 218 28.74 14.21 -53.13
CA LYS A 218 29.63 15.38 -53.25
C LYS A 218 30.96 15.03 -53.91
N LYS A 219 31.54 13.85 -53.60
CA LYS A 219 32.80 13.39 -54.20
C LYS A 219 32.67 13.05 -55.68
N ALA A 220 31.50 12.56 -56.12
CA ALA A 220 31.24 12.29 -57.54
C ALA A 220 31.11 13.57 -58.38
N ARG A 221 30.52 14.63 -57.83
CA ARG A 221 30.40 15.94 -58.52
C ARG A 221 31.73 16.67 -58.71
N ASN A 222 32.69 16.48 -57.79
CA ASN A 222 34.00 17.13 -57.88
C ASN A 222 35.01 16.39 -58.80
N LYS A 223 34.55 15.39 -59.56
CA LYS A 223 35.36 14.60 -60.51
C LYS A 223 34.97 14.86 -61.98
N ILE A 224 34.06 15.81 -62.22
CA ILE A 224 33.72 16.38 -63.53
C ILE A 224 34.34 17.77 -63.54
#